data_AF-A0A2D4PVX0-F1
#
_entry.id   AF-A0A2D4PVX0-F1
#
_cell.length_a   1.000
_cell.length_b   1.000
_cell.length_c   1.000
_cell.angle_alpha   90.00
_cell.angle_beta   90.00
_cell.angle_gamma   90.00
#
_symmetry.space_group_name_H-M   'P 1'
#
loop_
_entity.id
_entity.type
_entity.pdbx_description
1 polymer ?
#
loop_
_entity_poly.entity_id
_entity_poly.type
_entity_poly.pdbx_seq_one_letter_code
_entity_poly.pdbx_strand_id
1 'polypeptide(L)'
;PLLTRELYTPFINTLLMDPHEQLNTLQLLIYLLPPCNCDTLHRLLQFLATVASHAEDRKDEDSQEIPGNKMTSLNLATIFGPNLLHKQKTTDKEFTVQSTARAEESAA
;
A
#
# COMPACT_ATOMS: atom_id res chain seq x y z
N PRO A 1 -9.74 2.35 7.64
CA PRO A 1 -8.58 1.82 6.88
C PRO A 1 -8.58 0.30 6.99
N LEU A 2 -7.98 -0.39 6.01
CA LEU A 2 -7.99 -1.85 5.96
C LEU A 2 -7.29 -2.47 7.17
N LEU A 3 -6.15 -1.90 7.60
CA LEU A 3 -5.37 -2.38 8.76
C LEU A 3 -5.81 -1.77 10.11
N THR A 4 -7.03 -1.21 10.15
CA THR A 4 -7.61 -0.45 11.28
C THR A 4 -6.70 0.71 11.75
N ARG A 5 -7.23 1.59 12.61
CA ARG A 5 -6.46 2.73 13.14
C ARG A 5 -5.73 2.37 14.43
N GLU A 6 -6.33 1.51 15.23
CA GLU A 6 -5.84 1.07 16.54
C GLU A 6 -4.55 0.25 16.39
N LEU A 7 -4.42 -0.53 15.32
CA LEU A 7 -3.24 -1.35 15.06
C LEU A 7 -2.14 -0.61 14.29
N TYR A 8 -2.34 0.66 13.90
CA TYR A 8 -1.34 1.43 13.15
C TYR A 8 0.02 1.45 13.87
N THR A 9 0.05 1.88 15.14
CA THR A 9 1.32 1.98 15.89
C THR A 9 1.99 0.61 16.07
N PRO A 10 1.28 -0.46 16.48
CA PRO A 10 1.83 -1.81 16.48
C PRO A 10 2.45 -2.24 15.14
N PHE A 11 1.76 -2.03 14.01
CA PHE A 11 2.28 -2.36 12.69
C PHE A 11 3.54 -1.58 12.32
N ILE A 12 3.64 -0.30 12.68
CA ILE A 12 4.85 0.50 12.43
C ILE A 12 6.01 0.01 13.31
N ASN A 13 5.74 -0.33 14.57
CA ASN A 13 6.77 -0.75 15.51
C ASN A 13 7.42 -2.09 15.13
N THR A 14 6.77 -2.93 14.31
CA THR A 14 7.41 -4.17 13.83
C THR A 14 8.66 -3.91 12.98
N LEU A 15 8.80 -2.71 12.40
CA LEU A 15 10.00 -2.31 11.66
C LEU A 15 11.23 -2.14 12.56
N LEU A 16 11.03 -1.98 13.88
CA LEU A 16 12.09 -1.79 14.87
C LEU A 16 12.46 -3.10 15.59
N MET A 17 11.77 -4.20 15.28
CA MET A 17 11.98 -5.50 15.92
C MET A 17 13.10 -6.29 15.25
N ASP A 18 13.59 -7.30 15.96
CA ASP A 18 14.53 -8.27 15.39
C ASP A 18 13.88 -9.02 14.21
N PRO A 19 14.61 -9.25 13.10
CA PRO A 19 14.07 -9.94 11.92
C PRO A 19 13.49 -11.32 12.21
N HIS A 20 14.00 -12.04 13.22
CA HIS A 20 13.50 -13.36 13.60
C HIS A 20 12.12 -13.29 14.28
N GLU A 21 11.78 -12.16 14.92
CA GLU A 21 10.51 -11.95 15.62
C GLU A 21 9.48 -11.17 14.80
N GLN A 22 9.95 -10.38 13.83
CA GLN A 22 9.12 -9.48 13.03
C GLN A 22 7.97 -10.20 12.32
N LEU A 23 8.25 -11.34 11.67
CA LEU A 23 7.25 -12.08 10.91
C LEU A 23 6.14 -12.64 11.82
N ASN A 24 6.52 -13.22 12.95
CA ASN A 24 5.57 -13.77 13.91
C ASN A 24 4.68 -12.66 14.48
N THR A 25 5.28 -11.50 14.80
CA THR A 25 4.52 -10.35 15.31
C THR A 25 3.55 -9.81 14.26
N LEU A 26 3.98 -9.69 13.00
CA LEU A 26 3.09 -9.29 11.89
C LEU A 26 1.90 -10.24 11.74
N GLN A 27 2.11 -11.56 11.83
CA GLN A 27 1.03 -12.54 11.78
C GLN A 27 0.04 -12.35 12.94
N LEU A 28 0.53 -12.18 14.16
CA LEU A 28 -0.32 -11.92 15.33
C LEU A 28 -1.15 -10.63 15.15
N LEU A 29 -0.55 -9.56 14.64
CA LEU A 29 -1.27 -8.31 14.36
C LEU A 29 -2.35 -8.49 13.29
N ILE A 30 -2.10 -9.32 12.27
CA ILE A 30 -3.11 -9.67 11.26
C ILE A 30 -4.27 -10.47 11.89
N TYR A 31 -3.99 -11.39 12.81
CA TYR A 31 -5.05 -12.12 13.53
C TYR A 31 -5.91 -11.25 14.44
N LEU A 32 -5.45 -10.06 14.83
CA LEU A 32 -6.24 -9.08 15.58
C LEU A 32 -7.18 -8.26 14.69
N LEU A 33 -7.07 -8.35 13.36
CA LEU A 33 -7.97 -7.65 12.45
C LEU A 33 -9.37 -8.27 12.47
N PRO A 34 -10.44 -7.47 12.28
CA PRO A 34 -11.77 -8.01 12.04
C PRO A 34 -11.76 -9.00 10.84
N PRO A 35 -12.58 -10.07 10.85
CA PRO A 35 -12.53 -11.11 9.82
C PRO A 35 -12.63 -10.57 8.39
N CYS A 36 -13.58 -9.68 8.11
CA CYS A 36 -13.75 -9.09 6.78
C CYS A 36 -12.52 -8.26 6.32
N ASN A 37 -11.82 -7.63 7.26
CA ASN A 37 -10.59 -6.88 6.97
C ASN A 37 -9.45 -7.84 6.61
N CYS A 38 -9.31 -8.94 7.36
CA CYS A 38 -8.33 -9.97 7.10
C CYS A 38 -8.52 -10.60 5.70
N ASP A 39 -9.75 -11.00 5.37
CA ASP A 39 -10.08 -11.60 4.07
C ASP A 39 -9.76 -10.65 2.92
N THR A 40 -10.15 -9.38 3.06
CA THR A 40 -9.87 -8.34 2.05
C THR A 40 -8.37 -8.09 1.90
N LEU A 41 -7.63 -8.01 3.01
CA LEU A 41 -6.18 -7.85 3.01
C LEU A 41 -5.49 -9.02 2.32
N HIS A 42 -5.92 -10.26 2.62
CA HIS A 42 -5.36 -11.45 2.01
C HIS A 42 -5.51 -11.43 0.48
N ARG A 43 -6.73 -11.17 -0.01
CA ARG A 43 -7.01 -11.09 -1.45
C ARG A 43 -6.24 -9.96 -2.13
N LEU A 44 -6.14 -8.81 -1.47
CA LEU A 44 -5.36 -7.69 -1.98
C LEU A 44 -3.87 -8.04 -2.09
N LEU A 45 -3.27 -8.60 -1.03
CA LEU A 45 -1.84 -8.95 -1.04
C LEU A 45 -1.53 -10.04 -2.06
N GLN A 46 -2.42 -11.02 -2.26
CA GLN A 46 -2.30 -12.02 -3.33
C GLN A 46 -2.32 -11.38 -4.72
N PHE A 47 -3.24 -10.44 -4.95
CA PHE A 47 -3.30 -9.70 -6.20
C PHE A 47 -2.02 -8.88 -6.43
N LEU A 48 -1.56 -8.14 -5.42
CA LEU A 48 -0.34 -7.34 -5.51
C LEU A 48 0.91 -8.20 -5.74
N ALA A 49 0.99 -9.39 -5.14
CA ALA A 49 2.06 -10.35 -5.40
C ALA A 49 2.06 -10.84 -6.86
N THR A 50 0.88 -11.02 -7.44
CA THR A 50 0.73 -11.35 -8.87
C THR A 50 1.16 -10.18 -9.75
N VAL A 51 0.80 -8.95 -9.41
CA VAL A 51 1.27 -7.77 -10.15
C VAL A 51 2.80 -7.67 -10.09
N ALA A 52 3.38 -7.83 -8.90
CA ALA A 52 4.82 -7.76 -8.69
C ALA A 52 5.59 -8.87 -9.42
N SER A 53 5.01 -10.07 -9.56
CA SER A 53 5.68 -11.15 -10.30
C SER A 53 5.82 -10.83 -11.80
N HIS A 54 5.00 -9.94 -12.34
CA HIS A 54 5.04 -9.48 -13.74
C HIS A 54 5.77 -8.13 -13.91
N ALA A 55 6.62 -7.73 -12.96
CA ALA A 55 7.34 -6.45 -13.01
C ALA A 55 8.40 -6.40 -14.13
N GLU A 56 9.15 -7.49 -14.30
CA GLU A 56 10.27 -7.57 -15.23
C GLU A 56 9.84 -7.99 -16.63
N ASP A 57 10.64 -7.59 -17.62
CA ASP A 57 10.47 -8.03 -19.01
C ASP A 57 10.77 -9.53 -19.11
N ARG A 58 10.05 -10.22 -19.98
CA ARG A 58 10.16 -11.67 -20.18
C ARG A 58 10.23 -12.01 -21.65
N LYS A 59 10.62 -13.23 -21.97
CA LYS A 59 10.53 -13.76 -23.33
C LYS A 59 9.42 -14.80 -23.41
N ASP A 60 8.68 -14.79 -24.51
CA ASP A 60 7.72 -15.84 -24.81
C ASP A 60 8.38 -17.07 -25.44
N GLU A 61 7.57 -18.07 -25.83
CA GLU A 61 8.02 -19.31 -26.46
C GLU A 61 8.72 -19.08 -27.81
N ASP A 62 8.39 -17.97 -28.49
CA ASP A 62 8.97 -17.55 -29.77
C ASP A 62 10.18 -16.59 -29.58
N SER A 63 10.68 -16.46 -28.36
CA SER A 63 11.76 -15.55 -27.96
C SER A 63 11.50 -14.06 -28.21
N GLN A 64 10.24 -13.66 -28.36
CA GLN A 64 9.85 -12.26 -28.42
C GLN A 64 9.83 -11.65 -27.02
N GLU A 65 10.26 -10.39 -26.92
CA GLU A 65 10.25 -9.66 -25.66
C GLU A 65 8.83 -9.20 -25.31
N ILE A 66 8.33 -9.68 -24.17
CA ILE A 66 7.12 -9.20 -23.52
C ILE A 66 7.54 -8.18 -22.45
N PRO A 67 7.13 -6.90 -22.59
CA PRO A 67 7.42 -5.90 -21.58
C PRO A 67 6.64 -6.18 -20.28
N GLY A 68 7.34 -6.12 -19.14
CA GLY A 68 6.78 -6.18 -17.80
C GLY A 68 6.08 -4.89 -17.41
N ASN A 69 5.24 -4.97 -16.37
CA ASN A 69 4.45 -3.83 -15.90
C ASN A 69 5.24 -2.81 -15.07
N LYS A 70 6.53 -3.07 -14.79
CA LYS A 70 7.45 -2.22 -14.02
C LYS A 70 7.03 -1.96 -12.56
N MET A 71 6.01 -2.66 -12.06
CA MET A 71 5.48 -2.50 -10.70
C MET A 71 6.13 -3.50 -9.74
N THR A 72 7.29 -3.14 -9.19
CA THR A 72 7.96 -3.93 -8.15
C THR A 72 7.18 -3.92 -6.82
N SER A 73 7.46 -4.88 -5.94
CA SER A 73 6.89 -4.90 -4.59
C SER A 73 7.15 -3.60 -3.81
N LEU A 74 8.29 -2.96 -4.03
CA LEU A 74 8.63 -1.67 -3.41
C LEU A 74 7.74 -0.52 -3.94
N ASN A 75 7.52 -0.46 -5.26
CA ASN A 75 6.65 0.54 -5.88
C ASN A 75 5.21 0.37 -5.38
N LEU A 76 4.73 -0.88 -5.34
CA LEU A 76 3.41 -1.20 -4.81
C LEU A 76 3.29 -0.85 -3.33
N ALA A 77 4.28 -1.18 -2.50
CA ALA A 77 4.30 -0.82 -1.08
C ALA A 77 4.27 0.71 -0.87
N THR A 78 4.95 1.47 -1.73
CA THR A 78 4.97 2.94 -1.67
C THR A 78 3.59 3.54 -1.97
N ILE A 79 2.88 3.00 -2.96
CA ILE A 79 1.54 3.48 -3.36
C ILE A 79 0.47 3.02 -2.36
N PHE A 80 0.49 1.76 -1.97
CA PHE A 80 -0.56 1.16 -1.13
C PHE A 80 -0.32 1.41 0.36
N GLY A 81 0.91 1.56 0.83
CA GLY A 81 1.25 1.75 2.24
C GLY A 81 0.40 2.84 2.92
N PRO A 82 0.38 4.08 2.39
CA PRO A 82 -0.43 5.16 2.95
C PRO A 82 -1.95 4.93 2.90
N ASN A 83 -2.44 4.08 1.99
CA ASN A 83 -3.87 3.77 1.81
C ASN A 83 -4.33 2.59 2.67
N LEU A 84 -3.40 1.73 3.08
CA LEU A 84 -3.67 0.57 3.94
C LEU A 84 -3.43 0.90 5.41
N LEU A 85 -2.40 1.70 5.71
CA LEU A 85 -2.00 2.14 7.05
C LEU A 85 -2.35 3.62 7.25
N HIS A 86 -3.48 3.92 7.89
CA HIS A 86 -3.83 5.30 8.24
C HIS A 86 -3.52 5.58 9.70
N LYS A 87 -2.57 6.48 9.96
CA LYS A 87 -2.40 7.07 11.30
C LYS A 87 -3.70 7.76 11.71
N GLN A 88 -4.07 7.70 12.99
CA GLN A 88 -5.11 8.62 13.50
C GLN A 88 -4.64 10.05 13.25
N LYS A 89 -5.41 10.80 12.46
CA LYS A 89 -5.26 12.26 12.41
C LYS A 89 -5.93 12.79 13.68
N THR A 90 -5.18 13.46 14.54
CA THR A 90 -5.80 14.34 15.54
C THR A 90 -6.53 15.44 14.76
N THR A 91 -7.82 15.60 15.01
CA THR A 91 -8.76 16.42 14.22
C THR A 91 -8.50 17.94 14.23
N ASP A 92 -7.38 18.42 14.79
CA ASP A 92 -7.20 19.86 15.03
C ASP A 92 -6.64 20.68 13.86
N LYS A 93 -6.33 20.08 12.70
CA LYS A 93 -5.82 20.84 11.54
C LYS A 93 -6.27 20.28 10.18
N GLU A 94 -7.56 20.29 9.90
CA GLU A 94 -8.02 20.35 8.50
C GLU A 94 -8.03 21.81 8.05
N PHE A 95 -6.88 22.29 7.54
CA PHE A 95 -6.89 23.45 6.65
C PHE A 95 -7.42 22.99 5.29
N THR A 96 -8.68 23.30 5.02
CA THR A 96 -9.27 23.19 3.69
C THR A 96 -8.48 24.09 2.74
N VAL A 97 -7.59 23.51 1.94
CA VAL A 97 -6.99 24.21 0.80
C VAL A 97 -8.06 24.26 -0.29
N GLN A 98 -8.79 25.37 -0.38
CA GLN A 98 -9.61 25.67 -1.54
C GLN A 98 -8.69 25.77 -2.76
N SER A 99 -8.89 24.86 -3.71
CA SER A 99 -8.19 24.85 -4.99
C SER A 99 -8.49 26.13 -5.76
N THR A 100 -7.63 27.14 -5.68
CA THR A 100 -7.63 28.25 -6.64
C THR A 100 -6.99 27.77 -7.94
N ALA A 101 -7.76 27.03 -8.72
CA ALA A 101 -7.45 26.73 -10.11
C ALA A 101 -8.62 27.19 -10.97
N ARG A 102 -8.57 28.46 -11.41
CA ARG A 102 -9.08 28.77 -12.75
C ARG A 102 -8.14 29.74 -13.42
N ALA A 103 -7.61 29.22 -14.52
CA ALA A 103 -6.59 29.77 -15.38
C ALA A 103 -6.97 31.16 -15.90
N GLU A 104 -5.91 31.95 -16.09
CA GLU A 104 -5.84 33.05 -17.03
C GLU A 104 -6.44 32.63 -18.37
N GLU A 105 -7.45 33.38 -18.85
CA GLU A 105 -7.82 33.33 -20.26
C GLU A 105 -8.00 34.78 -20.75
N SER A 106 -6.92 35.24 -21.38
CA SER A 106 -6.81 36.14 -22.53
C SER A 106 -7.70 37.38 -22.64
N ALA A 107 -7.02 38.52 -22.69
CA ALA A 107 -7.46 39.72 -23.38
C ALA A 107 -7.92 39.41 -24.81
N ALA A 108 -9.11 39.87 -25.15
CA ALA A 108 -9.57 40.26 -26.48
C ALA A 108 -10.67 41.30 -26.33
#